data_AF-A0A9W6BA96-F1
#
_entry.id   AF-A0A9W6BA96-F1
#
_cell.length_a   1.000
_cell.length_b   1.000
_cell.length_c   1.000
_cell.angle_alpha   90.00
_cell.angle_beta   90.00
_cell.angle_gamma   90.00
#
_symmetry.space_group_name_H-M   'P 1'
#
loop_
_entity.id
_entity.type
_entity.pdbx_description
1 polymer ?
#
loop_
_entity_poly.entity_id
_entity_poly.type
_entity_poly.pdbx_seq_one_letter_code
_entity_poly.pdbx_strand_id
1 'polypeptide(L)'
;MAVRKGPGKNYLGVDVHKALLDRANGWAAARSLSGHVHYLQANAVVSAGALLGSYPGPVELVSIQYPDPQQRRQRHIVGRELVEALAAVLQPGARVYLASDFEDTAAFMRNAFERHGSGAFRVDDVHANQPVFPCTPAAAVAAAAVATSGGRKSSPEAIGSTSEAEETRPSSSEAGGAVRPTSSASSLPGGVETTSGSGQPEGASERGASAGVVDEDDLLWFQGSWERAGWLVENPVGAPTEREVYQMATKGPVYRALLVRM
;
A
#
# COMPACT_ATOMS: atom_id res chain seq x y z
N MET A 1 9.83 4.62 20.66
CA MET A 1 8.65 3.75 20.47
C MET A 1 7.85 3.70 21.76
N ALA A 2 6.55 3.37 21.71
CA ALA A 2 5.77 3.13 22.93
C ALA A 2 6.22 1.84 23.62
N VAL A 3 6.38 1.90 24.95
CA VAL A 3 6.82 0.77 25.78
C VAL A 3 5.94 0.72 27.02
N ARG A 4 5.06 -0.28 27.08
CA ARG A 4 4.17 -0.51 28.23
C ARG A 4 4.97 -0.89 29.47
N LYS A 5 4.58 -0.36 30.63
CA LYS A 5 4.95 -0.93 31.93
C LYS A 5 3.88 -1.96 32.32
N GLY A 6 4.23 -3.25 32.32
CA GLY A 6 3.35 -4.37 32.71
C GLY A 6 2.85 -5.25 31.54
N PRO A 7 2.12 -6.34 31.83
CA PRO A 7 1.79 -7.42 30.88
C PRO A 7 0.77 -7.00 29.80
N GLY A 8 1.15 -7.08 28.52
CA GLY A 8 0.32 -6.72 27.37
C GLY A 8 1.16 -6.44 26.13
N LYS A 9 0.51 -6.21 24.98
CA LYS A 9 1.19 -5.93 23.70
C LYS A 9 1.39 -4.43 23.49
N ASN A 10 2.46 -4.07 22.77
CA ASN A 10 2.65 -2.74 22.20
C ASN A 10 2.21 -2.76 20.72
N TYR A 11 1.70 -1.63 20.23
CA TYR A 11 1.25 -1.46 18.85
C TYR A 11 1.95 -0.27 18.21
N LEU A 12 2.50 -0.48 17.01
CA LEU A 12 3.12 0.54 16.19
C LEU A 12 2.40 0.62 14.84
N GLY A 13 1.74 1.75 14.57
CA GLY A 13 1.29 2.10 13.22
C GLY A 13 2.37 2.88 12.48
N VAL A 14 2.54 2.61 11.19
CA VAL A 14 3.50 3.31 10.33
C VAL A 14 2.78 3.78 9.06
N ASP A 15 2.90 5.07 8.74
CA ASP A 15 2.38 5.67 7.50
C ASP A 15 3.29 6.84 7.07
N VAL A 16 3.11 7.36 5.86
CA VAL A 16 3.78 8.58 5.37
C VAL A 16 2.97 9.85 5.66
N HIS A 17 1.66 9.75 5.88
CA HIS A 17 0.74 10.88 6.01
C HIS A 17 0.67 11.44 7.43
N LYS A 18 1.55 12.41 7.75
CA LYS A 18 1.65 13.03 9.08
C LYS A 18 0.31 13.43 9.70
N ALA A 19 -0.58 14.09 8.94
CA ALA A 19 -1.87 14.56 9.44
C ALA A 19 -2.83 13.42 9.88
N LEU A 20 -2.70 12.22 9.31
CA LEU A 20 -3.45 11.04 9.77
C LEU A 20 -2.86 10.52 11.09
N LEU A 21 -1.54 10.44 11.17
CA LEU A 21 -0.79 9.96 12.33
C LEU A 21 -0.92 10.88 13.56
N ASP A 22 -0.94 12.20 13.35
CA ASP A 22 -1.18 13.19 14.40
C ASP A 22 -2.57 12.98 15.04
N ARG A 23 -3.61 12.78 14.20
CA ARG A 23 -4.97 12.46 14.68
C ARG A 23 -5.03 11.11 15.41
N ALA A 24 -4.37 10.08 14.87
CA ALA A 24 -4.34 8.75 15.47
C ALA A 24 -3.61 8.73 16.83
N ASN A 25 -2.47 9.43 16.95
CA ASN A 25 -1.80 9.64 18.24
C ASN A 25 -2.68 10.45 19.21
N GLY A 26 -3.42 11.45 18.74
CA GLY A 26 -4.41 12.18 19.54
C GLY A 26 -5.54 11.28 20.07
N TRP A 27 -6.05 10.36 19.26
CA TRP A 27 -7.03 9.36 19.69
C TRP A 27 -6.47 8.33 20.68
N ALA A 28 -5.20 7.94 20.53
CA ALA A 28 -4.50 7.11 21.50
C ALA A 28 -4.35 7.84 22.86
N ALA A 29 -3.99 9.13 22.83
CA ALA A 29 -3.90 9.96 24.04
C ALA A 29 -5.25 10.14 24.74
N ALA A 30 -6.31 10.47 23.98
CA ALA A 30 -7.67 10.61 24.51
C ALA A 30 -8.23 9.32 25.14
N ARG A 31 -7.70 8.14 24.75
CA ARG A 31 -8.04 6.83 25.32
C ARG A 31 -7.04 6.31 26.36
N SER A 32 -6.06 7.12 26.78
CA SER A 32 -4.95 6.72 27.67
C SER A 32 -4.10 5.54 27.18
N LEU A 33 -4.00 5.36 25.85
CA LEU A 33 -3.29 4.27 25.20
C LEU A 33 -1.85 4.62 24.77
N SER A 34 -1.45 5.90 24.84
CA SER A 34 -0.12 6.37 24.36
C SER A 34 1.10 5.68 24.96
N GLY A 35 0.95 5.01 26.12
CA GLY A 35 2.01 4.19 26.71
C GLY A 35 2.29 2.87 25.96
N HIS A 36 1.40 2.43 25.07
CA HIS A 36 1.48 1.15 24.37
C HIS A 36 0.89 1.15 22.94
N VAL A 37 0.36 2.27 22.46
CA VAL A 37 -0.04 2.49 21.06
C VAL A 37 0.67 3.75 20.57
N HIS A 38 1.35 3.66 19.43
CA HIS A 38 2.01 4.81 18.80
C HIS A 38 1.91 4.76 17.28
N TYR A 39 1.81 5.92 16.65
CA TYR A 39 1.77 6.09 15.20
C TYR A 39 2.99 6.91 14.76
N LEU A 40 3.84 6.31 13.94
CA LEU A 40 5.12 6.86 13.49
C LEU A 40 5.07 7.25 12.00
N GLN A 41 5.60 8.42 11.66
CA GLN A 41 5.75 8.82 10.26
C GLN A 41 7.02 8.20 9.68
N ALA A 42 6.86 7.24 8.77
CA ALA A 42 7.97 6.63 8.03
C ALA A 42 7.48 5.95 6.74
N ASN A 43 8.36 5.81 5.74
CA ASN A 43 8.10 4.91 4.62
C ASN A 43 8.30 3.47 5.11
N ALA A 44 7.22 2.68 5.16
CA ALA A 44 7.26 1.32 5.71
C ALA A 44 8.26 0.40 4.98
N VAL A 45 8.33 0.46 3.64
CA VAL A 45 9.25 -0.39 2.84
C VAL A 45 10.70 -0.09 3.18
N VAL A 46 11.07 1.20 3.17
CA VAL A 46 12.44 1.65 3.47
C VAL A 46 12.82 1.42 4.94
N SER A 47 11.84 1.53 5.84
CA SER A 47 12.11 1.63 7.28
C SER A 47 11.87 0.33 8.05
N ALA A 48 11.17 -0.67 7.50
CA ALA A 48 10.78 -1.88 8.22
C ALA A 48 11.97 -2.60 8.89
N GLY A 49 13.06 -2.84 8.14
CA GLY A 49 14.25 -3.50 8.68
C GLY A 49 14.89 -2.73 9.84
N ALA A 50 15.11 -1.43 9.68
CA ALA A 50 15.70 -0.59 10.72
C ALA A 50 14.78 -0.42 11.95
N LEU A 51 13.49 -0.16 11.73
CA LEU A 51 12.52 0.02 12.81
C LEU A 51 12.35 -1.26 13.63
N LEU A 52 12.04 -2.38 12.98
CA LEU A 52 11.77 -3.65 13.67
C LEU A 52 13.06 -4.24 14.26
N GLY A 53 14.19 -4.16 13.56
CA GLY A 53 15.50 -4.59 14.07
C GLY A 53 16.00 -3.77 15.26
N SER A 54 15.55 -2.51 15.42
CA SER A 54 15.83 -1.68 16.60
C SER A 54 14.87 -1.90 17.78
N TYR A 55 13.79 -2.67 17.61
CA TYR A 55 12.81 -2.89 18.66
C TYR A 55 13.34 -3.89 19.70
N PRO A 56 13.39 -3.55 21.00
CA PRO A 56 14.03 -4.39 22.03
C PRO A 56 13.20 -5.63 22.46
N GLY A 57 12.08 -5.91 21.80
CA GLY A 57 11.20 -7.03 22.12
C GLY A 57 10.83 -7.85 20.87
N PRO A 58 10.14 -8.99 21.03
CA PRO A 58 9.68 -9.78 19.90
C PRO A 58 8.58 -9.04 19.12
N VAL A 59 8.63 -9.14 17.79
CA VAL A 59 7.55 -8.69 16.89
C VAL A 59 6.66 -9.89 16.60
N GLU A 60 5.56 -10.03 17.32
CA GLU A 60 4.65 -11.18 17.18
C GLU A 60 3.79 -11.15 15.90
N LEU A 61 3.46 -9.95 15.41
CA LEU A 61 2.54 -9.73 14.30
C LEU A 61 2.91 -8.46 13.52
N VAL A 62 3.06 -8.61 12.20
CA VAL A 62 3.04 -7.51 11.23
C VAL A 62 1.71 -7.57 10.49
N SER A 63 0.98 -6.45 10.39
CA SER A 63 -0.25 -6.40 9.59
C SER A 63 -0.12 -5.41 8.45
N ILE A 64 -0.37 -5.87 7.23
CA ILE A 64 -0.37 -5.07 6.00
C ILE A 64 -1.81 -5.14 5.45
N GLN A 65 -2.55 -4.06 5.63
CA GLN A 65 -3.99 -4.05 5.46
C GLN A 65 -4.42 -2.90 4.55
N TYR A 66 -5.23 -3.23 3.54
CA TYR A 66 -5.80 -2.29 2.57
C TYR A 66 -4.79 -1.30 1.96
N PRO A 67 -3.59 -1.75 1.50
CA PRO A 67 -2.75 -0.89 0.68
C PRO A 67 -3.53 -0.51 -0.60
N ASP A 68 -3.24 0.67 -1.16
CA ASP A 68 -3.94 1.12 -2.36
C ASP A 68 -3.80 0.10 -3.52
N PRO A 69 -4.84 -0.06 -4.38
CA PRO A 69 -4.88 -1.13 -5.36
C PRO A 69 -3.67 -1.16 -6.31
N GLN A 70 -3.01 -2.31 -6.39
CA GLN A 70 -1.72 -2.43 -7.10
C GLN A 70 -1.83 -2.18 -8.60
N GLN A 71 -2.96 -2.56 -9.23
CA GLN A 71 -3.26 -2.30 -10.65
C GLN A 71 -3.20 -0.83 -11.08
N ARG A 72 -3.22 0.12 -10.12
CA ARG A 72 -3.18 1.57 -10.38
C ARG A 72 -1.85 2.21 -9.98
N ARG A 73 -0.82 1.42 -9.67
CA ARG A 73 0.46 1.92 -9.16
C ARG A 73 1.65 1.35 -9.92
N GLN A 74 2.64 2.20 -10.14
CA GLN A 74 3.98 1.84 -10.63
C GLN A 74 4.93 1.37 -9.51
N ARG A 75 4.43 1.30 -8.27
CA ARG A 75 5.22 1.00 -7.06
C ARG A 75 4.35 0.27 -6.06
N HIS A 76 4.76 -0.93 -5.68
CA HIS A 76 4.02 -1.78 -4.76
C HIS A 76 4.56 -1.64 -3.34
N ILE A 77 3.68 -1.77 -2.34
CA ILE A 77 4.09 -1.69 -0.92
C ILE A 77 4.70 -3.01 -0.47
N VAL A 78 4.20 -4.14 -0.97
CA VAL A 78 4.67 -5.49 -0.60
C VAL A 78 5.51 -6.05 -1.74
N GLY A 79 6.63 -5.38 -2.00
CA GLY A 79 7.64 -5.82 -2.95
C GLY A 79 8.71 -6.70 -2.31
N ARG A 80 9.71 -7.05 -3.11
CA ARG A 80 10.87 -7.86 -2.69
C ARG A 80 11.56 -7.29 -1.43
N GLU A 81 11.83 -5.99 -1.41
CA GLU A 81 12.60 -5.34 -0.33
C GLU A 81 11.89 -5.46 1.02
N LEU A 82 10.56 -5.35 1.05
CA LEU A 82 9.80 -5.50 2.30
C LEU A 82 9.82 -6.95 2.77
N VAL A 83 9.67 -7.92 1.87
CA VAL A 83 9.70 -9.35 2.21
C VAL A 83 11.06 -9.76 2.76
N GLU A 84 12.16 -9.36 2.12
CA GLU A 84 13.53 -9.62 2.58
C GLU A 84 13.83 -8.92 3.92
N ALA A 85 13.42 -7.65 4.07
CA ALA A 85 13.59 -6.91 5.32
C ALA A 85 12.84 -7.56 6.49
N LEU A 86 11.61 -8.05 6.26
CA LEU A 86 10.83 -8.77 7.27
C LEU A 86 11.43 -10.15 7.58
N ALA A 87 11.92 -10.90 6.58
CA ALA A 87 12.58 -12.19 6.78
C ALA A 87 13.81 -12.08 7.70
N ALA A 88 14.55 -10.98 7.59
CA ALA A 88 15.78 -10.71 8.34
C ALA A 88 15.56 -10.30 9.81
N VAL A 89 14.41 -9.69 10.15
CA VAL A 89 14.15 -9.12 11.49
C VAL A 89 13.08 -9.85 12.30
N LEU A 90 12.19 -10.59 11.64
CA LEU A 90 11.15 -11.37 12.33
C LEU A 90 11.72 -12.70 12.87
N GLN A 91 11.43 -12.99 14.13
CA GLN A 91 11.77 -14.26 14.77
C GLN A 91 10.83 -15.39 14.32
N PRO A 92 11.27 -16.67 14.33
CA PRO A 92 10.39 -17.81 14.11
C PRO A 92 9.12 -17.76 14.98
N GLY A 93 7.97 -18.09 14.39
CA GLY A 93 6.65 -17.96 15.02
C GLY A 93 6.01 -16.57 14.93
N ALA A 94 6.74 -15.53 14.52
CA ALA A 94 6.15 -14.24 14.17
C ALA A 94 5.23 -14.38 12.95
N ARG A 95 4.11 -13.66 12.94
CA ARG A 95 3.09 -13.77 11.88
C ARG A 95 3.00 -12.51 11.02
N VAL A 96 2.63 -12.69 9.76
CA VAL A 96 2.31 -11.60 8.83
C VAL A 96 0.86 -11.75 8.38
N TYR A 97 0.01 -10.79 8.74
CA TYR A 97 -1.39 -10.72 8.32
C TYR A 97 -1.52 -9.79 7.11
N LEU A 98 -2.08 -10.31 6.02
CA LEU A 98 -2.33 -9.61 4.78
C LEU A 98 -3.84 -9.49 4.59
N ALA A 99 -4.35 -8.27 4.35
CA ALA A 99 -5.77 -8.05 4.08
C ALA A 99 -6.00 -7.03 2.96
N SER A 100 -6.95 -7.30 2.07
CA SER A 100 -7.46 -6.33 1.09
C SER A 100 -8.93 -6.60 0.76
N ASP A 101 -9.61 -5.59 0.23
CA ASP A 101 -10.91 -5.68 -0.41
C ASP A 101 -10.83 -5.90 -1.93
N PHE A 102 -9.61 -5.94 -2.49
CA PHE A 102 -9.33 -6.28 -3.89
C PHE A 102 -8.50 -7.56 -3.97
N GLU A 103 -8.99 -8.57 -4.71
CA GLU A 103 -8.32 -9.87 -4.79
C GLU A 103 -6.92 -9.76 -5.38
N ASP A 104 -6.78 -9.06 -6.51
CA ASP A 104 -5.50 -8.86 -7.19
C ASP A 104 -4.45 -8.21 -6.27
N THR A 105 -4.89 -7.35 -5.35
CA THR A 105 -3.99 -6.73 -4.36
C THR A 105 -3.60 -7.70 -3.24
N ALA A 106 -4.52 -8.53 -2.75
CA ALA A 106 -4.17 -9.59 -1.79
C ALA A 106 -3.30 -10.69 -2.43
N ALA A 107 -3.61 -11.08 -3.67
CA ALA A 107 -2.85 -12.04 -4.46
C ALA A 107 -1.43 -11.55 -4.69
N PHE A 108 -1.25 -10.29 -5.13
CA PHE A 108 0.06 -9.65 -5.25
C PHE A 108 0.88 -9.78 -3.95
N MET A 109 0.29 -9.37 -2.81
CA MET A 109 0.99 -9.42 -1.52
C MET A 109 1.42 -10.85 -1.15
N ARG A 110 0.51 -11.83 -1.28
CA ARG A 110 0.81 -13.24 -1.01
C ARG A 110 1.91 -13.77 -1.95
N ASN A 111 1.80 -13.48 -3.24
CA ASN A 111 2.73 -13.94 -4.27
C ASN A 111 4.13 -13.35 -4.08
N ALA A 112 4.24 -12.09 -3.63
CA ALA A 112 5.52 -11.49 -3.25
C ALA A 112 6.20 -12.25 -2.10
N PHE A 113 5.45 -12.58 -1.05
CA PHE A 113 5.96 -13.39 0.06
C PHE A 113 6.33 -14.82 -0.36
N GLU A 114 5.58 -15.46 -1.28
CA GLU A 114 5.95 -16.79 -1.76
C GLU A 114 7.20 -16.74 -2.65
N ARG A 115 7.27 -15.81 -3.61
CA ARG A 115 8.40 -15.70 -4.55
C ARG A 115 9.71 -15.28 -3.88
N HIS A 116 9.67 -14.34 -2.95
CA HIS A 116 10.87 -13.75 -2.33
C HIS A 116 11.12 -14.24 -0.90
N GLY A 117 10.14 -14.89 -0.27
CA GLY A 117 10.17 -15.23 1.15
C GLY A 117 9.87 -16.69 1.49
N SER A 118 9.61 -17.59 0.53
CA SER A 118 9.28 -19.01 0.80
C SER A 118 10.35 -19.80 1.57
N GLY A 119 11.61 -19.36 1.56
CA GLY A 119 12.65 -19.92 2.43
C GLY A 119 12.57 -19.48 3.91
N ALA A 120 11.78 -18.46 4.22
CA ALA A 120 11.66 -17.84 5.54
C ALA A 120 10.22 -17.83 6.09
N PHE A 121 9.21 -17.87 5.21
CA PHE A 121 7.79 -17.81 5.54
C PHE A 121 7.04 -18.98 4.91
N ARG A 122 5.94 -19.37 5.54
CA ARG A 122 4.94 -20.29 4.99
C ARG A 122 3.54 -19.77 5.29
N VAL A 123 2.52 -20.32 4.63
CA VAL A 123 1.13 -20.13 5.05
C VAL A 123 0.96 -20.69 6.48
N ASP A 124 0.27 -19.93 7.32
CA ASP A 124 -0.05 -20.31 8.70
C ASP A 124 -1.13 -21.40 8.73
N ASP A 125 -1.01 -22.36 9.66
CA ASP A 125 -1.88 -23.52 9.75
C ASP A 125 -3.36 -23.16 10.01
N VAL A 126 -3.65 -21.92 10.40
CA VAL A 126 -5.02 -21.38 10.45
C VAL A 126 -5.80 -21.58 9.15
N HIS A 127 -5.13 -21.59 7.98
CA HIS A 127 -5.78 -21.83 6.67
C HIS A 127 -6.32 -23.24 6.49
N ALA A 128 -5.75 -24.22 7.21
CA ALA A 128 -6.28 -25.59 7.23
C ALA A 128 -7.34 -25.79 8.33
N ASN A 129 -7.40 -24.89 9.31
CA ASN A 129 -8.19 -25.02 10.54
C ASN A 129 -9.41 -24.07 10.62
N GLN A 130 -9.55 -23.14 9.69
CA GLN A 130 -10.68 -22.19 9.59
C GLN A 130 -11.35 -22.27 8.21
N PRO A 131 -12.61 -21.81 8.07
CA PRO A 131 -13.24 -21.69 6.77
C PRO A 131 -12.46 -20.75 5.85
N VAL A 132 -12.14 -21.24 4.66
CA VAL A 132 -11.54 -20.48 3.56
C VAL A 132 -12.47 -20.49 2.35
N PHE A 133 -12.41 -19.43 1.54
CA PHE A 133 -12.96 -19.44 0.19
C PHE A 133 -11.81 -19.52 -0.83
N PRO A 134 -11.99 -20.21 -1.98
CA PRO A 134 -10.92 -20.38 -2.96
C PRO A 134 -10.52 -19.03 -3.56
N CYS A 135 -9.27 -18.93 -4.00
CA CYS A 135 -8.87 -17.82 -4.85
C CYS A 135 -9.61 -17.89 -6.18
N THR A 136 -10.12 -16.76 -6.67
CA THR A 136 -10.71 -16.69 -8.00
C THR A 136 -9.62 -16.95 -9.03
N PRO A 137 -9.86 -17.75 -10.09
CA PRO A 137 -8.95 -17.90 -11.23
C PRO A 137 -8.86 -16.63 -12.10
N ALA A 138 -8.60 -15.46 -11.52
CA ALA A 138 -8.48 -14.18 -12.22
C ALA A 138 -7.45 -14.25 -13.36
N ALA A 139 -6.31 -14.92 -13.11
CA ALA A 139 -5.30 -15.21 -14.12
C ALA A 139 -5.81 -16.10 -15.26
N ALA A 140 -6.64 -17.12 -14.99
CA ALA A 140 -7.13 -18.04 -16.01
C ALA A 140 -8.15 -17.38 -16.95
N VAL A 141 -9.07 -16.59 -16.42
CA VAL A 141 -10.12 -15.92 -17.22
C VAL A 141 -9.52 -14.79 -18.07
N ALA A 142 -8.60 -14.00 -17.50
CA ALA A 142 -7.93 -12.93 -18.23
C ALA A 142 -6.97 -13.47 -19.32
N ALA A 143 -6.15 -14.48 -19.01
CA ALA A 143 -5.24 -15.07 -19.99
C ALA A 143 -5.99 -15.73 -21.16
N ALA A 144 -7.13 -16.40 -20.89
CA ALA A 144 -7.99 -16.95 -21.94
C ALA A 144 -8.57 -15.86 -22.86
N ALA A 145 -8.97 -14.71 -22.31
CA ALA A 145 -9.51 -13.58 -23.08
C ALA A 145 -8.43 -12.87 -23.94
N VAL A 146 -7.20 -12.74 -23.44
CA VAL A 146 -6.07 -12.17 -24.20
C VAL A 146 -5.60 -13.15 -25.29
N ALA A 147 -5.51 -14.45 -24.99
CA ALA A 147 -5.11 -15.46 -25.98
C ALA A 147 -6.12 -15.64 -27.12
N THR A 148 -7.43 -15.48 -26.85
CA THR A 148 -8.48 -15.60 -27.87
C THR A 148 -8.67 -14.33 -28.73
N SER A 149 -8.20 -13.17 -28.27
CA SER A 149 -8.30 -11.90 -29.01
C SER A 149 -7.07 -11.59 -29.89
N GLY A 150 -5.99 -12.37 -29.80
CA GLY A 150 -4.76 -12.20 -30.60
C GLY A 150 -4.86 -12.60 -32.08
N GLY A 151 -6.03 -13.03 -32.58
CA GLY A 151 -6.21 -13.59 -33.92
C GLY A 151 -6.76 -12.61 -34.97
N ARG A 152 -5.91 -12.23 -35.93
CA ARG A 152 -6.19 -11.43 -37.16
C ARG A 152 -6.44 -9.93 -36.98
N LYS A 153 -5.37 -9.14 -37.18
CA LYS A 153 -5.47 -7.84 -37.84
C LYS A 153 -5.35 -8.01 -39.35
N SER A 154 -6.37 -7.60 -40.09
CA SER A 154 -6.29 -7.28 -41.51
C SER A 154 -6.88 -5.90 -41.72
N SER A 155 -6.06 -4.92 -42.07
CA SER A 155 -6.52 -3.61 -42.55
C SER A 155 -7.31 -3.78 -43.86
N PRO A 156 -8.17 -2.81 -44.21
CA PRO A 156 -7.68 -1.77 -45.12
C PRO A 156 -8.03 -0.34 -44.69
N GLU A 157 -7.52 0.61 -45.47
CA GLU A 157 -7.52 2.06 -45.20
C GLU A 157 -8.80 2.79 -45.64
N ALA A 158 -9.00 3.96 -45.01
CA ALA A 158 -9.57 5.23 -45.50
C ALA A 158 -10.64 5.29 -46.62
N ILE A 159 -11.61 6.21 -46.45
CA ILE A 159 -11.80 7.46 -47.26
C ILE A 159 -13.09 8.19 -46.83
N GLY A 160 -13.00 9.53 -46.63
CA GLY A 160 -13.94 10.50 -47.23
C GLY A 160 -15.27 10.90 -46.54
N SER A 161 -15.31 12.16 -46.10
CA SER A 161 -16.35 13.18 -46.38
C SER A 161 -17.74 13.21 -45.68
N THR A 162 -17.98 14.37 -45.04
CA THR A 162 -19.19 15.25 -45.06
C THR A 162 -20.59 14.71 -44.72
N SER A 163 -21.25 15.34 -43.73
CA SER A 163 -22.29 16.37 -43.98
C SER A 163 -22.67 17.16 -42.71
N GLU A 164 -23.37 18.27 -42.89
CA GLU A 164 -23.92 19.15 -41.83
C GLU A 164 -25.20 18.61 -41.17
N ALA A 165 -25.55 19.13 -39.99
CA ALA A 165 -26.92 19.58 -39.66
C ALA A 165 -26.97 20.44 -38.37
N GLU A 166 -27.74 21.52 -38.43
CA GLU A 166 -28.14 22.43 -37.35
C GLU A 166 -29.11 21.73 -36.37
N GLU A 167 -29.04 22.00 -35.05
CA GLU A 167 -30.02 22.74 -34.22
C GLU A 167 -29.78 22.36 -32.72
N THR A 168 -30.16 23.09 -31.65
CA THR A 168 -30.74 24.43 -31.44
C THR A 168 -30.17 25.04 -30.12
N ARG A 169 -30.72 26.17 -29.65
CA ARG A 169 -30.79 26.56 -28.22
C ARG A 169 -32.26 26.79 -27.83
N PRO A 170 -32.60 26.83 -26.53
CA PRO A 170 -32.79 28.14 -25.90
C PRO A 170 -32.18 28.28 -24.48
N SER A 171 -32.27 29.49 -23.94
CA SER A 171 -31.53 30.00 -22.77
C SER A 171 -32.40 30.38 -21.56
N SER A 172 -31.85 30.24 -20.36
CA SER A 172 -32.19 30.96 -19.12
C SER A 172 -31.10 30.67 -18.06
N SER A 173 -30.79 31.47 -17.03
CA SER A 173 -31.09 32.89 -16.73
C SER A 173 -30.09 33.42 -15.67
N GLU A 174 -29.71 34.69 -15.80
CA GLU A 174 -29.39 35.69 -14.75
C GLU A 174 -28.80 35.32 -13.37
N ALA A 175 -27.61 35.86 -13.08
CA ALA A 175 -27.23 36.67 -11.89
C ALA A 175 -25.74 37.12 -12.08
N GLY A 176 -25.26 38.33 -11.82
CA GLY A 176 -25.62 39.33 -10.81
C GLY A 176 -24.95 38.98 -9.46
N GLY A 177 -24.05 39.74 -8.85
CA GLY A 177 -23.35 40.99 -9.18
C GLY A 177 -22.32 41.28 -8.06
N ALA A 178 -21.22 41.98 -8.35
CA ALA A 178 -20.07 42.10 -7.42
C ALA A 178 -20.14 43.28 -6.44
N VAL A 179 -19.62 43.11 -5.21
CA VAL A 179 -19.19 44.19 -4.29
C VAL A 179 -17.96 43.76 -3.46
N ARG A 180 -16.99 44.68 -3.28
CA ARG A 180 -15.76 44.55 -2.45
C ARG A 180 -15.98 45.13 -1.04
N PRO A 181 -15.10 44.85 -0.06
CA PRO A 181 -14.04 45.83 0.31
C PRO A 181 -12.63 45.14 0.35
N THR A 182 -11.47 45.73 0.02
CA THR A 182 -10.69 46.85 0.63
C THR A 182 -10.45 46.69 2.15
N SER A 183 -9.27 46.84 2.75
CA SER A 183 -7.86 47.02 2.32
C SER A 183 -6.97 46.61 3.52
N SER A 184 -5.62 46.72 3.62
CA SER A 184 -4.58 47.51 2.92
C SER A 184 -3.30 46.65 2.75
N ALA A 185 -2.09 47.25 2.82
CA ALA A 185 -0.79 46.58 2.66
C ALA A 185 0.34 47.29 3.44
N SER A 186 1.57 46.77 3.32
CA SER A 186 2.88 47.42 3.55
C SER A 186 3.39 47.57 5.00
N SER A 187 4.70 47.57 5.31
CA SER A 187 5.94 47.17 4.59
C SER A 187 7.15 47.12 5.57
N LEU A 188 8.25 46.45 5.16
CA LEU A 188 9.59 46.54 5.80
C LEU A 188 10.31 47.87 5.45
N PRO A 189 11.40 48.25 6.14
CA PRO A 189 12.79 47.83 5.79
C PRO A 189 13.58 47.36 7.04
N GLY A 190 14.69 46.59 7.01
CA GLY A 190 15.95 46.62 6.23
C GLY A 190 17.12 46.88 7.24
N GLY A 191 18.37 46.40 7.14
CA GLY A 191 19.09 45.47 6.24
C GLY A 191 20.60 45.44 6.63
N VAL A 192 21.43 44.65 5.91
CA VAL A 192 22.94 44.64 5.95
C VAL A 192 23.53 43.97 7.24
N GLU A 193 24.62 43.17 7.26
CA GLU A 193 25.77 43.01 6.33
C GLU A 193 26.26 41.55 6.12
N THR A 194 27.29 41.40 5.28
CA THR A 194 27.82 40.16 4.67
C THR A 194 29.00 39.51 5.42
N THR A 195 29.32 38.25 5.07
CA THR A 195 30.69 37.84 4.69
C THR A 195 30.69 36.50 3.93
N SER A 196 31.64 36.33 3.01
CA SER A 196 31.73 35.18 2.10
C SER A 196 32.77 34.16 2.55
N GLY A 197 32.58 32.89 2.18
CA GLY A 197 33.58 31.83 2.34
C GLY A 197 33.39 30.72 1.30
N SER A 198 34.27 30.67 0.30
CA SER A 198 34.22 29.73 -0.82
C SER A 198 35.00 28.45 -0.55
N GLY A 199 34.53 27.31 -1.09
CA GLY A 199 35.26 26.05 -1.10
C GLY A 199 34.53 24.95 -1.85
N GLN A 200 34.97 24.64 -3.08
CA GLN A 200 34.72 23.33 -3.69
C GLN A 200 35.73 22.31 -3.10
N PRO A 201 35.49 21.00 -3.24
CA PRO A 201 36.12 20.36 -4.41
C PRO A 201 35.21 19.40 -5.20
N GLU A 202 35.54 19.37 -6.49
CA GLU A 202 35.52 18.27 -7.46
C GLU A 202 34.91 16.90 -7.11
N GLY A 203 34.02 16.44 -8.00
CA GLY A 203 34.40 15.32 -8.88
C GLY A 203 34.41 13.90 -8.32
N ALA A 204 33.22 13.27 -8.24
CA ALA A 204 33.10 11.82 -8.29
C ALA A 204 32.10 11.41 -9.39
N SER A 205 32.59 10.74 -10.44
CA SER A 205 31.75 10.16 -11.50
C SER A 205 31.26 8.79 -11.05
N GLU A 206 30.07 8.72 -10.47
CA GLU A 206 29.41 7.44 -10.20
C GLU A 206 28.80 6.89 -11.50
N ARG A 207 29.56 6.00 -12.16
CA ARG A 207 29.02 5.06 -13.14
C ARG A 207 28.70 3.75 -12.43
N GLY A 208 27.50 3.24 -12.69
CA GLY A 208 27.07 1.92 -12.23
C GLY A 208 26.31 1.99 -10.90
N ALA A 209 25.22 1.25 -10.70
CA ALA A 209 24.57 0.29 -11.60
C ALA A 209 23.08 0.63 -11.73
N SER A 210 22.52 0.40 -12.92
CA SER A 210 21.10 0.11 -13.01
C SER A 210 20.86 -1.19 -12.25
N ALA A 211 20.42 -1.07 -10.98
CA ALA A 211 19.81 -2.18 -10.28
C ALA A 211 18.72 -2.71 -11.21
N GLY A 212 18.88 -3.95 -11.67
CA GLY A 212 17.97 -4.53 -12.66
C GLY A 212 16.56 -4.41 -12.11
N VAL A 213 15.65 -3.87 -12.92
CA VAL A 213 14.23 -3.81 -12.57
C VAL A 213 13.81 -5.25 -12.32
N VAL A 214 13.67 -5.61 -11.04
CA VAL A 214 13.04 -6.86 -10.65
C VAL A 214 11.61 -6.70 -11.14
N ASP A 215 11.19 -7.60 -12.01
CA ASP A 215 9.92 -7.49 -12.73
C ASP A 215 8.77 -7.82 -11.77
N GLU A 216 8.47 -6.88 -10.86
CA GLU A 216 7.43 -7.02 -9.84
C GLU A 216 6.03 -7.06 -10.46
N ASP A 217 5.87 -6.57 -11.69
CA ASP A 217 4.64 -6.73 -12.46
C ASP A 217 4.25 -8.23 -12.56
N ASP A 218 5.22 -9.12 -12.80
CA ASP A 218 5.04 -10.59 -12.88
C ASP A 218 4.43 -11.22 -11.60
N LEU A 219 4.40 -10.53 -10.46
CA LEU A 219 3.79 -11.04 -9.23
C LEU A 219 2.27 -11.21 -9.30
N LEU A 220 1.56 -10.48 -10.17
CA LEU A 220 0.12 -10.73 -10.41
C LEU A 220 -0.14 -12.06 -11.13
N TRP A 221 0.80 -12.50 -11.97
CA TRP A 221 0.66 -13.69 -12.80
C TRP A 221 1.43 -14.90 -12.26
N PHE A 222 2.26 -14.69 -11.24
CA PHE A 222 2.98 -15.74 -10.52
C PHE A 222 2.04 -16.84 -9.97
N GLN A 223 2.16 -18.04 -10.53
CA GLN A 223 1.42 -19.23 -10.12
C GLN A 223 2.11 -19.92 -8.94
N GLY A 224 1.94 -19.31 -7.76
CA GLY A 224 2.40 -19.84 -6.48
C GLY A 224 1.56 -21.01 -5.98
N SER A 225 2.15 -21.87 -5.16
CA SER A 225 1.47 -22.97 -4.49
C SER A 225 0.55 -22.49 -3.35
N TRP A 226 0.80 -21.31 -2.78
CA TRP A 226 0.04 -20.80 -1.63
C TRP A 226 -1.39 -20.36 -1.98
N GLU A 227 -1.73 -20.21 -3.27
CA GLU A 227 -3.12 -19.98 -3.69
C GLU A 227 -4.07 -21.11 -3.27
N ARG A 228 -3.54 -22.33 -3.10
CA ARG A 228 -4.31 -23.51 -2.68
C ARG A 228 -4.81 -23.45 -1.24
N ALA A 229 -4.26 -22.54 -0.43
CA ALA A 229 -4.76 -22.26 0.91
C ALA A 229 -6.05 -21.42 0.90
N GLY A 230 -6.33 -20.70 -0.21
CA GLY A 230 -7.48 -19.81 -0.31
C GLY A 230 -7.35 -18.54 0.55
N TRP A 231 -8.50 -17.97 0.89
CA TRP A 231 -8.65 -16.73 1.65
C TRP A 231 -9.48 -16.97 2.92
N LEU A 232 -9.01 -16.50 4.08
CA LEU A 232 -9.71 -16.70 5.35
C LEU A 232 -11.04 -15.93 5.38
N VAL A 233 -12.12 -16.65 5.68
CA VAL A 233 -13.47 -16.07 5.88
C VAL A 233 -13.52 -15.23 7.15
N GLU A 234 -12.89 -15.71 8.22
CA GLU A 234 -12.82 -15.05 9.52
C GLU A 234 -11.55 -14.19 9.67
N ASN A 235 -11.57 -13.22 10.58
CA ASN A 235 -10.40 -12.40 10.89
C ASN A 235 -9.54 -13.10 11.97
N PRO A 236 -8.33 -13.61 11.64
CA PRO A 236 -7.51 -14.37 12.58
C PRO A 236 -6.80 -13.51 13.64
N VAL A 237 -6.88 -12.17 13.52
CA VAL A 237 -6.33 -11.20 14.48
C VAL A 237 -7.36 -10.81 15.53
N GLY A 238 -8.66 -11.04 15.28
CA GLY A 238 -9.76 -10.77 16.21
C GLY A 238 -10.11 -9.30 16.40
N ALA A 239 -9.53 -8.40 15.58
CA ALA A 239 -9.76 -6.96 15.63
C ALA A 239 -9.95 -6.42 14.20
N PRO A 240 -11.19 -6.31 13.70
CA PRO A 240 -11.45 -5.82 12.36
C PRO A 240 -11.20 -4.31 12.24
N THR A 241 -10.75 -3.89 11.07
CA THR A 241 -10.62 -2.44 10.75
C THR A 241 -11.96 -1.82 10.38
N GLU A 242 -12.06 -0.49 10.41
CA GLU A 242 -13.25 0.23 9.93
C GLU A 242 -13.60 -0.13 8.48
N ARG A 243 -12.58 -0.31 7.61
CA ARG A 243 -12.76 -0.72 6.21
C ARG A 243 -13.25 -2.17 6.07
N GLU A 244 -12.81 -3.05 6.97
CA GLU A 244 -13.30 -4.43 7.04
C GLU A 244 -14.76 -4.49 7.48
N VAL A 245 -15.13 -3.74 8.52
CA VAL A 245 -16.52 -3.61 9.00
C VAL A 245 -17.41 -3.06 7.89
N TYR A 246 -16.95 -2.03 7.15
CA TYR A 246 -17.65 -1.49 6.00
C TYR A 246 -17.88 -2.54 4.91
N GLN A 247 -16.84 -3.27 4.50
CA GLN A 247 -16.96 -4.30 3.45
C GLN A 247 -17.86 -5.47 3.85
N MET A 248 -17.79 -5.92 5.12
CA MET A 248 -18.69 -6.95 5.62
C MET A 248 -20.15 -6.47 5.64
N ALA A 249 -20.40 -5.20 5.98
CA ALA A 249 -21.73 -4.60 5.94
C ALA A 249 -22.30 -4.45 4.51
N THR A 250 -21.44 -4.17 3.51
CA THR A 250 -21.83 -4.13 2.08
C THR A 250 -21.90 -5.52 1.42
N LYS A 251 -21.63 -6.60 2.17
CA LYS A 251 -21.52 -8.00 1.68
C LYS A 251 -20.41 -8.20 0.64
N GLY A 252 -19.40 -7.33 0.64
CA GLY A 252 -18.21 -7.49 -0.19
C GLY A 252 -17.24 -8.52 0.41
N PRO A 253 -16.45 -9.21 -0.42
CA PRO A 253 -15.39 -10.09 0.06
C PRO A 253 -14.27 -9.29 0.74
N VAL A 254 -13.56 -9.96 1.65
CA VAL A 254 -12.30 -9.48 2.23
C VAL A 254 -11.29 -10.62 2.11
N TYR A 255 -10.24 -10.38 1.34
CA TYR A 255 -9.22 -11.35 0.99
C TYR A 255 -8.13 -11.31 2.07
N ARG A 256 -8.08 -12.37 2.88
CA ARG A 256 -7.23 -12.46 4.08
C ARG A 256 -6.25 -13.61 3.95
N ALA A 257 -4.97 -13.34 4.16
CA ALA A 257 -3.94 -14.35 4.34
C ALA A 257 -3.19 -14.13 5.65
N LEU A 258 -2.67 -15.23 6.21
CA LEU A 258 -1.85 -15.22 7.40
C LEU A 258 -0.66 -16.13 7.11
N LEU A 259 0.53 -15.56 7.28
CA LEU A 259 1.80 -16.23 7.07
C LEU A 259 2.52 -16.32 8.41
N VAL A 260 3.39 -17.32 8.56
CA VAL A 260 4.22 -17.50 9.75
C VAL A 260 5.69 -17.62 9.35
N ARG A 261 6.56 -16.94 10.10
CA ARG A 261 8.01 -17.02 9.99
C ARG A 261 8.48 -18.38 10.52
N MET A 262 9.24 -19.12 9.71
CA MET A 262 9.78 -20.45 10.01
C MET A 262 11.06 -20.41 10.86
#